data_AF-A0A254T623-F1
#
_entry.id   AF-A0A254T623-F1
#
_cell.length_a   1.000
_cell.length_b   1.000
_cell.length_c   1.000
_cell.angle_alpha   90.00
_cell.angle_beta   90.00
_cell.angle_gamma   90.00
#
_symmetry.space_group_name_H-M   'P 1'
#
loop_
_entity.id
_entity.type
_entity.pdbx_description
1 polymer ?
#
loop_
_entity_poly.entity_id
_entity_poly.type
_entity_poly.pdbx_seq_one_letter_code
_entity_poly.pdbx_strand_id
1 'polypeptide(L)'
;MLDLGSTEFVLANPSYPEQELRRLSSSLFDSWEAFVDLSVTIPDYSLFLQVEEGSIKGRATIGAALTAFYFGIGNYGDFISGLKTIGEQVSATGDYLSEQAGQVFSCPPSRAASKKRGGSLAALQRLFVRVQKGELTPEEAMIRAETLLGDEAATEPDFMRELADALLKCPRYHQQQPLPYLGKRSAIAYWQRDLRR
;
A
#
# COMPACT_ATOMS: atom_id res chain seq x y z
N MET A 1 -3.92 6.99 -15.66
CA MET A 1 -4.76 6.64 -14.49
C MET A 1 -3.86 6.19 -13.36
N LEU A 2 -4.12 6.66 -12.15
CA LEU A 2 -3.30 6.35 -10.99
C LEU A 2 -3.59 4.92 -10.50
N ASP A 3 -2.54 4.09 -10.40
CA ASP A 3 -2.63 2.77 -9.76
C ASP A 3 -2.68 2.93 -8.24
N LEU A 4 -3.83 2.65 -7.63
CA LEU A 4 -4.02 2.73 -6.19
C LEU A 4 -3.57 1.45 -5.48
N GLY A 5 -3.57 0.33 -6.19
CA GLY A 5 -3.12 -0.94 -5.67
C GLY A 5 -3.69 -2.13 -6.44
N SER A 6 -3.05 -3.27 -6.24
CA SER A 6 -3.46 -4.53 -6.83
C SER A 6 -3.34 -5.68 -5.84
N THR A 7 -4.24 -6.65 -5.95
CA THR A 7 -4.21 -7.90 -5.20
C THR A 7 -4.11 -9.07 -6.16
N GLU A 8 -3.07 -9.88 -5.99
CA GLU A 8 -2.92 -11.16 -6.65
C GLU A 8 -3.33 -12.26 -5.65
N PHE A 9 -4.12 -13.23 -6.09
CA PHE A 9 -4.43 -14.43 -5.30
C PHE A 9 -4.21 -15.69 -6.12
N VAL A 10 -3.80 -16.76 -5.45
CA VAL A 10 -3.54 -18.07 -6.03
C VAL A 10 -4.23 -19.10 -5.15
N LEU A 11 -5.14 -19.87 -5.74
CA LEU A 11 -5.84 -20.96 -5.08
C LEU A 11 -5.41 -22.28 -5.73
N ALA A 12 -4.86 -23.18 -4.93
CA ALA A 12 -4.41 -24.48 -5.41
C ALA A 12 -5.57 -25.48 -5.55
N ASN A 13 -6.70 -25.09 -6.15
CA ASN A 13 -7.86 -25.96 -6.37
C ASN A 13 -7.83 -26.63 -7.77
N PRO A 14 -8.58 -27.74 -7.96
CA PRO A 14 -8.71 -28.36 -9.28
C PRO A 14 -9.41 -27.42 -10.29
N SER A 15 -9.10 -27.61 -11.58
CA SER A 15 -9.63 -26.77 -12.67
C SER A 15 -11.15 -26.81 -12.71
N TYR A 16 -11.76 -25.65 -12.92
CA TYR A 16 -13.19 -25.53 -13.20
C TYR A 16 -13.41 -25.51 -14.70
N PRO A 17 -14.52 -26.08 -15.21
CA PRO A 17 -14.94 -25.86 -16.60
C PRO A 17 -15.07 -24.36 -16.88
N GLU A 18 -14.70 -23.93 -18.08
CA GLU A 18 -14.68 -22.51 -18.48
C GLU A 18 -15.98 -21.75 -18.12
N GLN A 19 -17.15 -22.36 -18.37
CA GLN A 19 -18.44 -21.75 -18.04
C GLN A 19 -18.65 -21.53 -16.54
N GLU A 20 -18.21 -22.48 -15.71
CA GLU A 20 -18.33 -22.38 -14.27
C GLU A 20 -17.31 -21.39 -13.71
N LEU A 21 -16.08 -21.42 -14.21
CA LEU A 21 -15.04 -20.43 -13.88
C LEU A 21 -15.55 -19.02 -14.17
N ARG A 22 -16.12 -18.77 -15.36
CA ARG A 22 -16.68 -17.47 -15.72
C ARG A 22 -17.79 -17.04 -14.77
N ARG A 23 -18.73 -17.93 -14.43
CA ARG A 23 -19.82 -17.63 -13.50
C ARG A 23 -19.31 -17.26 -12.10
N LEU A 24 -18.36 -18.04 -11.58
CA LEU A 24 -17.76 -17.81 -10.26
C LEU A 24 -16.93 -16.53 -10.25
N SER A 25 -16.14 -16.26 -11.29
CA SER A 25 -15.37 -15.02 -11.43
C SER A 25 -16.26 -13.79 -11.52
N SER A 26 -17.38 -13.84 -12.25
CA SER A 26 -18.37 -12.75 -12.27
C SER A 26 -18.97 -12.53 -10.89
N SER A 27 -19.40 -13.59 -10.20
CA SER A 27 -19.94 -13.46 -8.84
C SER A 27 -18.91 -12.89 -7.84
N LEU A 28 -17.63 -13.24 -7.99
CA LEU A 28 -16.56 -12.68 -7.17
C LEU A 28 -16.34 -11.19 -7.47
N PHE A 29 -16.37 -10.81 -8.76
CA PHE A 29 -16.25 -9.41 -9.17
C PHE A 29 -17.38 -8.56 -8.59
N ASP A 30 -18.64 -8.97 -8.78
CA ASP A 30 -19.81 -8.22 -8.30
C ASP A 30 -19.77 -8.03 -6.77
N SER A 31 -19.38 -9.09 -6.04
CA SER A 31 -19.23 -9.03 -4.58
C SER A 31 -18.10 -8.09 -4.15
N TRP A 32 -17.00 -8.07 -4.89
CA TRP A 32 -15.86 -7.20 -4.61
C TRP A 32 -16.17 -5.74 -4.95
N GLU A 33 -16.80 -5.48 -6.10
CA GLU A 33 -17.25 -4.14 -6.51
C GLU A 33 -18.17 -3.52 -5.46
N ALA A 34 -19.19 -4.25 -5.01
CA ALA A 34 -20.08 -3.80 -3.95
C ALA A 34 -19.33 -3.46 -2.64
N PHE A 35 -18.29 -4.21 -2.30
CA PHE A 35 -17.47 -3.93 -1.13
C PHE A 35 -16.57 -2.70 -1.32
N VAL A 36 -16.03 -2.50 -2.53
CA VAL A 36 -15.24 -1.32 -2.87
C VAL A 36 -16.09 -0.06 -2.77
N ASP A 37 -17.30 -0.07 -3.35
CA ASP A 37 -18.25 1.06 -3.29
C ASP A 37 -18.55 1.51 -1.85
N LEU A 38 -18.62 0.57 -0.92
CA LEU A 38 -18.86 0.85 0.49
C LEU A 38 -17.61 1.32 1.24
N SER A 39 -16.43 0.89 0.81
CA SER A 39 -15.19 1.00 1.58
C SER A 39 -14.25 2.09 1.10
N VAL A 40 -14.22 2.39 -0.20
CA VAL A 40 -13.28 3.32 -0.82
C VAL A 40 -14.00 4.62 -1.17
N THR A 41 -13.61 5.72 -0.52
CA THR A 41 -14.26 7.02 -0.71
C THR A 41 -13.63 7.79 -1.87
N ILE A 42 -13.68 7.21 -3.08
CA ILE A 42 -13.20 7.85 -4.32
C ILE A 42 -14.34 7.82 -5.34
N PRO A 43 -14.75 8.96 -5.91
CA PRO A 43 -15.96 9.05 -6.72
C PRO A 43 -15.82 8.51 -8.16
N ASP A 44 -14.60 8.32 -8.66
CA ASP A 44 -14.34 7.86 -10.03
C ASP A 44 -13.12 6.92 -10.04
N TYR A 45 -13.42 5.63 -9.90
CA TYR A 45 -12.45 4.55 -9.84
C TYR A 45 -12.77 3.48 -10.88
N SER A 46 -11.76 2.69 -11.22
CA SER A 46 -11.88 1.54 -12.11
C SER A 46 -11.47 0.27 -11.38
N LEU A 47 -12.21 -0.81 -11.62
CA LEU A 47 -11.86 -2.15 -11.16
C LEU A 47 -11.54 -3.05 -12.34
N PHE A 48 -10.53 -3.87 -12.15
CA PHE A 48 -10.17 -4.91 -13.11
C PHE A 48 -9.91 -6.20 -12.37
N LEU A 49 -10.58 -7.30 -12.74
CA LEU A 49 -10.32 -8.64 -12.23
C LEU A 49 -10.06 -9.59 -13.40
N GLN A 50 -8.89 -10.22 -13.40
CA GLN A 50 -8.54 -11.28 -14.33
C GLN A 50 -8.38 -12.59 -13.56
N VAL A 51 -9.04 -13.65 -14.02
CA VAL A 51 -8.91 -15.00 -13.45
C VAL A 51 -8.47 -15.98 -14.53
N GLU A 52 -7.41 -16.74 -14.27
CA GLU A 52 -6.85 -17.72 -15.21
C GLU A 52 -7.14 -19.16 -14.78
N GLU A 53 -7.34 -20.05 -15.77
CA GLU A 53 -7.60 -21.48 -15.58
C GLU A 53 -6.31 -22.26 -15.25
N GLY A 54 -6.43 -23.32 -14.42
CA GLY A 54 -5.32 -24.12 -13.92
C GLY A 54 -5.30 -24.16 -12.39
N SER A 55 -4.25 -23.62 -11.77
CA SER A 55 -4.37 -23.13 -10.40
C SER A 55 -5.07 -21.78 -10.51
N ILE A 56 -6.24 -21.61 -9.88
CA ILE A 56 -7.04 -20.38 -10.03
C ILE A 56 -6.16 -19.22 -9.56
N LYS A 57 -5.78 -18.37 -10.51
CA LYS A 57 -4.97 -17.17 -10.27
C LYS A 57 -5.80 -15.97 -10.61
N GLY A 58 -6.01 -15.11 -9.63
CA GLY A 58 -6.71 -13.84 -9.80
C GLY A 58 -5.75 -12.67 -9.68
N ARG A 59 -5.93 -11.66 -10.53
CA ARG A 59 -5.33 -10.34 -10.33
C ARG A 59 -6.43 -9.28 -10.36
N ALA A 60 -6.55 -8.58 -9.25
CA ALA A 60 -7.41 -7.43 -9.10
C ALA A 60 -6.59 -6.14 -9.05
N THR A 61 -7.06 -5.07 -9.70
CA THR A 61 -6.43 -3.74 -9.66
C THR A 61 -7.50 -2.69 -9.42
N ILE A 62 -7.18 -1.71 -8.57
CA ILE A 62 -7.97 -0.49 -8.35
C ILE A 62 -7.19 0.69 -8.92
N GLY A 63 -7.81 1.40 -9.84
CA GLY A 63 -7.28 2.63 -10.43
C GLY A 63 -8.22 3.80 -10.20
N ALA A 64 -7.71 5.02 -10.24
CA ALA A 64 -8.53 6.23 -10.22
C ALA A 64 -7.91 7.34 -11.07
N ALA A 65 -8.73 8.26 -11.55
CA ALA A 65 -8.23 9.53 -12.08
C ALA A 65 -7.52 10.31 -10.96
N LEU A 66 -6.46 11.05 -11.30
CA LEU A 66 -5.70 11.81 -10.30
C LEU A 66 -6.57 12.88 -9.62
N THR A 67 -7.49 13.50 -10.37
CA THR A 67 -8.50 14.43 -9.87
C THR A 67 -9.44 13.78 -8.85
N ALA A 68 -9.96 12.59 -9.16
CA ALA A 68 -10.88 11.86 -8.28
C ALA A 68 -10.19 11.42 -7.00
N PHE A 69 -8.95 10.96 -7.14
CA PHE A 69 -8.09 10.64 -6.01
C PHE A 69 -7.81 11.87 -5.13
N TYR A 70 -7.52 13.02 -5.73
CA TYR A 70 -7.31 14.27 -5.02
C TYR A 70 -8.54 14.70 -4.21
N PHE A 71 -9.73 14.65 -4.81
CA PHE A 71 -10.98 14.89 -4.08
C PHE A 71 -11.20 13.89 -2.95
N GLY A 72 -10.86 12.61 -3.17
CA GLY A 72 -10.91 11.58 -2.14
C GLY A 72 -10.03 11.92 -0.92
N ILE A 73 -8.81 12.42 -1.15
CA ILE A 73 -7.90 12.86 -0.08
C ILE A 73 -8.51 14.01 0.74
N GLY A 74 -9.15 14.97 0.07
CA GLY A 74 -9.75 16.14 0.71
C GLY A 74 -10.79 15.82 1.80
N ASN A 75 -11.40 14.63 1.76
CA ASN A 75 -12.38 14.19 2.77
C ASN A 75 -11.75 13.86 4.14
N TYR A 76 -10.43 13.75 4.23
CA TYR A 76 -9.72 13.28 5.43
C TYR A 76 -8.94 14.38 6.17
N GLY A 77 -9.17 15.64 5.82
CA GLY A 77 -8.65 16.82 6.51
C GLY A 77 -7.25 17.24 6.05
N ASP A 78 -6.25 16.36 6.15
CA ASP A 78 -4.89 16.63 5.66
C ASP A 78 -4.44 15.61 4.62
N PHE A 79 -3.53 16.04 3.74
CA PHE A 79 -3.07 15.27 2.60
C PHE A 79 -2.44 13.91 2.99
N ILE A 80 -1.64 13.89 4.06
CA ILE A 80 -0.92 12.68 4.50
C ILE A 80 -1.91 11.69 5.09
N SER A 81 -2.82 12.17 5.93
CA SER A 81 -3.89 11.38 6.52
C SER A 81 -4.80 10.80 5.45
N GLY A 82 -5.25 11.59 4.47
CA GLY A 82 -6.05 11.09 3.35
C GLY A 82 -5.32 10.05 2.51
N LEU A 83 -4.04 10.28 2.20
CA LEU A 83 -3.21 9.30 1.49
C LEU A 83 -3.09 7.98 2.26
N LYS A 84 -2.91 8.04 3.57
CA LYS A 84 -2.83 6.87 4.44
C LYS A 84 -4.15 6.12 4.51
N THR A 85 -5.24 6.82 4.77
CA THR A 85 -6.58 6.25 4.92
C THR A 85 -7.04 5.57 3.64
N ILE A 86 -6.86 6.20 2.47
CA ILE A 86 -7.16 5.56 1.19
C ILE A 86 -6.30 4.30 0.99
N GLY A 87 -5.03 4.33 1.38
CA GLY A 87 -4.17 3.14 1.32
C GLY A 87 -4.66 1.99 2.20
N GLU A 88 -5.16 2.30 3.40
CA GLU A 88 -5.76 1.32 4.31
C GLU A 88 -7.07 0.75 3.73
N GLN A 89 -7.92 1.61 3.16
CA GLN A 89 -9.16 1.20 2.48
C GLN A 89 -8.87 0.26 1.29
N VAL A 90 -7.94 0.65 0.41
CA VAL A 90 -7.54 -0.18 -0.74
C VAL A 90 -6.97 -1.51 -0.27
N SER A 91 -6.12 -1.52 0.77
CA SER A 91 -5.61 -2.78 1.35
C SER A 91 -6.75 -3.66 1.87
N ALA A 92 -7.73 -3.10 2.56
CA ALA A 92 -8.86 -3.85 3.12
C ALA A 92 -9.71 -4.49 2.01
N THR A 93 -9.94 -3.81 0.89
CA THR A 93 -10.65 -4.40 -0.26
C THR A 93 -9.89 -5.60 -0.86
N GLY A 94 -8.56 -5.56 -0.85
CA GLY A 94 -7.72 -6.68 -1.27
C GLY A 94 -7.78 -7.89 -0.33
N ASP A 95 -7.84 -7.62 0.98
CA ASP A 95 -8.02 -8.67 1.99
C ASP A 95 -9.39 -9.34 1.83
N TYR A 96 -10.44 -8.53 1.70
CA TYR A 96 -11.80 -9.02 1.42
C TYR A 96 -11.85 -9.89 0.15
N LEU A 97 -11.27 -9.42 -0.96
CA LEU A 97 -11.24 -10.17 -2.21
C LEU A 97 -10.53 -11.52 -2.05
N SER A 98 -9.40 -11.56 -1.36
CA SER A 98 -8.63 -12.79 -1.17
C SER A 98 -9.41 -13.82 -0.34
N GLU A 99 -10.08 -13.37 0.72
CA GLU A 99 -10.94 -14.20 1.54
C GLU A 99 -12.15 -14.72 0.74
N GLN A 100 -12.81 -13.82 0.02
CA GLN A 100 -14.02 -14.15 -0.74
C GLN A 100 -13.71 -15.06 -1.92
N ALA A 101 -12.56 -14.91 -2.57
CA ALA A 101 -12.09 -15.85 -3.59
C ALA A 101 -11.94 -17.27 -3.01
N GLY A 102 -11.39 -17.41 -1.80
CA GLY A 102 -11.28 -18.69 -1.11
C GLY A 102 -12.66 -19.36 -0.88
N GLN A 103 -13.67 -18.58 -0.51
CA GLN A 103 -15.02 -19.08 -0.29
C GLN A 103 -15.73 -19.44 -1.61
N VAL A 104 -15.74 -18.53 -2.59
CA VAL A 104 -16.38 -18.72 -3.91
C VAL A 104 -15.81 -19.95 -4.63
N PHE A 105 -14.49 -20.14 -4.59
CA PHE A 105 -13.84 -21.28 -5.22
C PHE A 105 -13.65 -22.46 -4.26
N SER A 106 -14.26 -22.45 -3.06
CA SER A 106 -14.18 -23.55 -2.09
C SER A 106 -12.74 -24.03 -1.79
N CYS A 107 -11.79 -23.09 -1.70
CA CYS A 107 -10.39 -23.37 -1.41
C CYS A 107 -10.11 -23.12 0.08
N PRO A 108 -9.54 -24.10 0.81
CA PRO A 108 -9.17 -23.88 2.20
C PRO A 108 -8.04 -22.85 2.32
N PRO A 109 -7.96 -22.08 3.43
CA PRO A 109 -6.92 -21.06 3.63
C PRO A 109 -5.49 -21.61 3.53
N SER A 110 -5.26 -22.87 3.92
CA SER A 110 -3.95 -23.52 3.84
C SER A 110 -3.45 -23.74 2.40
N ARG A 111 -4.32 -23.58 1.40
CA ARG A 111 -4.03 -23.72 -0.03
C ARG A 111 -4.26 -22.43 -0.82
N ALA A 112 -4.55 -21.34 -0.11
CA ALA A 112 -4.71 -20.02 -0.66
C ALA A 112 -3.47 -19.18 -0.34
N ALA A 113 -2.97 -18.45 -1.32
CA ALA A 113 -1.92 -17.46 -1.14
C ALA A 113 -2.36 -16.15 -1.78
N SER A 114 -2.07 -15.02 -1.15
CA SER A 114 -2.33 -13.70 -1.71
C SER A 114 -1.12 -12.78 -1.57
N LYS A 115 -1.03 -11.83 -2.49
CA LYS A 115 0.03 -10.83 -2.53
C LYS A 115 -0.56 -9.49 -2.93
N LYS A 116 -0.35 -8.48 -2.09
CA LYS A 116 -0.79 -7.10 -2.32
C LYS A 116 0.36 -6.26 -2.84
N ARG A 117 0.05 -5.32 -3.73
CA ARG A 117 0.95 -4.25 -4.19
C ARG A 117 0.20 -2.93 -4.04
N GLY A 118 0.84 -1.92 -3.46
CA GLY A 118 0.18 -0.63 -3.21
C GLY A 118 0.33 0.39 -4.34
N GLY A 119 0.81 0.00 -5.52
CA GLY A 119 0.89 0.87 -6.69
C GLY A 119 1.61 2.22 -6.48
N SER A 120 1.12 3.24 -7.17
CA SER A 120 1.56 4.63 -7.05
C SER A 120 1.20 5.23 -5.69
N LEU A 121 0.07 4.82 -5.11
CA LEU A 121 -0.36 5.26 -3.78
C LEU A 121 0.69 4.96 -2.70
N ALA A 122 1.16 3.72 -2.61
CA ALA A 122 2.21 3.33 -1.66
C ALA A 122 3.58 3.91 -2.04
N ALA A 123 3.82 4.22 -3.32
CA ALA A 123 5.03 4.94 -3.72
C ALA A 123 5.01 6.39 -3.19
N LEU A 124 3.88 7.11 -3.29
CA LEU A 124 3.71 8.44 -2.70
C LEU A 124 3.89 8.41 -1.18
N GLN A 125 3.25 7.46 -0.48
CA GLN A 125 3.41 7.30 0.98
C GLN A 125 4.88 7.10 1.38
N ARG A 126 5.63 6.32 0.58
CA ARG A 126 7.06 6.11 0.81
C ARG A 126 7.88 7.38 0.62
N LEU A 127 7.49 8.30 -0.26
CA LEU A 127 8.17 9.59 -0.38
C LEU A 127 8.07 10.39 0.92
N PHE A 128 6.87 10.46 1.52
CA PHE A 128 6.69 11.10 2.83
C PHE A 128 7.57 10.46 3.90
N VAL A 129 7.54 9.14 4.04
CA VAL A 129 8.37 8.43 5.04
C VAL A 129 9.86 8.74 4.85
N ARG A 130 10.33 8.82 3.61
CA ARG A 130 11.74 9.13 3.33
C ARG A 130 12.10 10.58 3.64
N VAL A 131 11.21 11.53 3.36
CA VAL A 131 11.38 12.93 3.77
C VAL A 131 11.38 13.06 5.29
N GLN A 132 10.47 12.37 5.99
CA GLN A 132 10.41 12.34 7.46
C GLN A 132 11.69 11.79 8.09
N LYS A 133 12.31 10.79 7.46
CA LYS A 133 13.60 10.22 7.88
C LYS A 133 14.80 11.10 7.51
N GLY A 134 14.62 12.13 6.68
CA GLY A 134 15.71 12.93 6.14
C GLY A 134 16.54 12.20 5.07
N GLU A 135 16.03 11.11 4.51
CA GLU A 135 16.65 10.40 3.37
C GLU A 135 16.40 11.12 2.04
N LEU A 136 15.44 12.06 2.02
CA LEU A 136 15.13 12.93 0.90
C LEU A 136 14.80 14.34 1.35
N THR A 137 15.14 15.32 0.53
CA THR A 137 14.56 16.65 0.66
C THR A 137 13.15 16.68 0.06
N PRO A 138 12.29 17.62 0.49
CA PRO A 138 10.97 17.83 -0.13
C PRO A 138 11.06 18.05 -1.65
N GLU A 139 12.07 18.77 -2.13
CA GLU A 139 12.29 19.05 -3.55
C GLU A 139 12.64 17.77 -4.32
N GLU A 140 13.53 16.94 -3.79
CA GLU A 140 13.87 15.63 -4.38
C GLU A 140 12.66 14.68 -4.39
N ALA A 141 11.82 14.76 -3.36
CA ALA A 141 10.58 13.99 -3.30
C ALA A 141 9.58 14.47 -4.37
N MET A 142 9.48 15.77 -4.63
CA MET A 142 8.64 16.31 -5.70
C MET A 142 9.06 15.85 -7.08
N ILE A 143 10.36 15.87 -7.40
CA ILE A 143 10.88 15.36 -8.70
C ILE A 143 10.49 13.88 -8.90
N ARG A 144 10.53 13.09 -7.82
CA ARG A 144 10.14 11.68 -7.86
C ARG A 144 8.63 11.49 -7.95
N ALA A 145 7.85 12.37 -7.33
CA ALA A 145 6.40 12.36 -7.47
C ALA A 145 5.98 12.69 -8.90
N GLU A 146 6.58 13.70 -9.52
CA GLU A 146 6.34 14.03 -10.94
C GLU A 146 6.66 12.84 -11.84
N THR A 147 7.82 12.20 -11.65
CA THR A 147 8.20 10.99 -12.41
C THR A 147 7.22 9.83 -12.19
N LEU A 148 6.74 9.66 -10.96
CA LEU A 148 5.80 8.60 -10.60
C LEU A 148 4.41 8.82 -11.22
N LEU A 149 3.97 10.07 -11.26
CA LEU A 149 2.64 10.47 -11.72
C LEU A 149 2.58 10.68 -13.22
N GLY A 150 3.72 10.92 -13.88
CA GLY A 150 3.79 11.05 -15.33
C GLY A 150 3.02 12.25 -15.86
N ASP A 151 2.33 12.05 -16.99
CA ASP A 151 1.59 13.11 -17.68
C ASP A 151 0.44 13.67 -16.83
N GLU A 152 -0.11 12.86 -15.92
CA GLU A 152 -1.16 13.25 -15.00
C GLU A 152 -0.72 14.38 -14.05
N ALA A 153 0.57 14.47 -13.72
CA ALA A 153 1.09 15.55 -12.88
C ALA A 153 0.92 16.93 -13.53
N ALA A 154 1.08 17.00 -14.87
CA ALA A 154 0.93 18.25 -15.61
C ALA A 154 -0.53 18.69 -15.72
N THR A 155 -1.47 17.74 -15.69
CA THR A 155 -2.90 18.01 -15.79
C THR A 155 -3.53 18.45 -14.46
N GLU A 156 -2.88 18.18 -13.33
CA GLU A 156 -3.42 18.43 -11.97
C GLU A 156 -2.48 19.31 -11.13
N PRO A 157 -2.30 20.60 -11.47
CA PRO A 157 -1.35 21.48 -10.79
C PRO A 157 -1.71 21.73 -9.31
N ASP A 158 -3.00 21.69 -8.97
CA ASP A 158 -3.47 21.88 -7.59
C ASP A 158 -3.06 20.72 -6.70
N PHE A 159 -3.21 19.48 -7.19
CA PHE A 159 -2.72 18.29 -6.49
C PHE A 159 -1.21 18.38 -6.25
N MET A 160 -0.45 18.77 -7.27
CA MET A 160 1.01 18.89 -7.16
C MET A 160 1.44 19.98 -6.17
N ARG A 161 0.70 21.11 -6.13
CA ARG A 161 0.93 22.17 -5.15
C ARG A 161 0.66 21.69 -3.73
N GLU A 162 -0.46 21.00 -3.49
CA GLU A 162 -0.78 20.47 -2.15
C GLU A 162 0.19 19.37 -1.71
N LEU A 163 0.62 18.51 -2.65
CA LEU A 163 1.65 17.51 -2.39
C LEU A 163 2.97 18.17 -1.95
N ALA A 164 3.40 19.23 -2.66
CA ALA A 164 4.61 19.99 -2.31
C ALA A 164 4.50 20.61 -0.91
N ASP A 165 3.38 21.27 -0.65
CA ASP A 165 3.07 21.85 0.66
C ASP A 165 3.09 20.81 1.78
N ALA A 166 2.51 19.63 1.55
CA ALA A 166 2.48 18.53 2.50
C ALA A 166 3.88 17.98 2.78
N LEU A 167 4.73 17.84 1.75
CA LEU A 167 6.12 17.39 1.90
C LEU A 167 6.96 18.40 2.68
N LEU A 168 6.77 19.70 2.45
CA LEU A 168 7.46 20.77 3.17
C LEU A 168 7.05 20.84 4.65
N LYS A 169 5.77 20.66 4.94
CA LYS A 169 5.22 20.71 6.31
C LYS A 169 5.38 19.39 7.08
N CYS A 170 5.93 18.36 6.45
CA CYS A 170 6.01 17.02 7.03
C CYS A 170 6.93 17.00 8.27
N PRO A 171 6.46 16.56 9.45
CA PRO A 171 7.28 16.54 10.65
C PRO A 171 8.40 15.50 10.51
N ARG A 172 9.65 15.91 10.75
CA ARG A 172 10.79 14.98 10.76
C ARG A 172 10.68 14.02 11.93
N TYR A 173 11.01 12.75 11.71
CA TYR A 173 11.14 11.81 12.81
C TYR A 173 12.24 12.27 13.77
N HIS A 174 12.00 12.11 15.07
CA HIS A 174 12.98 12.42 16.10
C HIS A 174 14.26 11.60 15.84
N GLN A 175 15.39 12.29 15.65
CA GLN A 175 16.68 11.63 15.58
C GLN A 175 17.12 11.28 17.00
N GLN A 176 17.23 9.98 17.29
CA GLN A 176 17.84 9.54 18.54
C GLN A 176 19.32 9.92 18.50
N GLN A 177 19.73 10.87 19.34
CA GLN A 177 21.14 11.22 19.48
C GLN A 177 21.91 10.03 20.05
N PRO A 178 23.12 9.72 19.54
CA PRO A 178 23.96 8.69 20.13
C PRO A 178 24.27 9.05 21.59
N LEU A 179 24.02 8.13 22.51
CA LEU A 179 24.31 8.32 23.93
C LEU A 179 25.82 8.58 24.11
N PRO A 180 26.23 9.68 24.77
CA PRO A 180 27.64 10.08 24.86
C PRO A 180 28.56 9.14 25.67
N TYR A 181 28.06 8.04 26.24
CA TYR A 181 28.78 7.29 27.30
C TYR A 181 29.13 5.82 27.01
N LEU A 182 28.94 5.29 25.80
CA LEU A 182 29.40 3.92 25.46
C LEU A 182 30.84 3.85 24.90
N GLY A 183 31.63 4.90 25.07
CA GLY A 183 33.00 5.05 24.54
C GLY A 183 34.15 4.86 25.55
N LYS A 184 33.90 4.41 26.79
CA LYS A 184 34.96 4.02 27.72
C LYS A 184 34.62 2.66 28.34
N ARG A 185 34.95 1.59 27.63
CA ARG A 185 35.34 0.33 28.27
C ARG A 185 36.59 0.62 29.07
N SER A 186 36.44 1.02 30.33
CA SER A 186 37.52 0.91 31.30
C SER A 186 37.89 -0.57 31.38
N ALA A 187 39.16 -0.85 31.11
CA ALA A 187 39.75 -2.14 31.36
C ALA A 187 39.61 -2.45 32.86
N ILE A 188 38.64 -3.28 33.23
CA ILE A 188 38.65 -3.97 34.52
C ILE A 188 39.28 -5.34 34.26
N ALA A 189 40.60 -5.31 34.09
CA ALA A 189 41.47 -6.40 34.50
C ALA A 189 41.91 -6.11 35.94
N TYR A 190 42.15 -7.15 36.75
CA TYR A 190 42.37 -7.18 38.22
C TYR A 190 41.06 -7.25 39.03
N TRP A 191 40.68 -8.35 39.70
CA TRP A 191 41.46 -9.26 40.54
C TRP A 191 40.93 -10.70 40.50
N GLN A 192 41.78 -11.64 40.07
CA GLN A 192 41.81 -13.01 40.60
C GLN A 192 43.07 -13.11 41.46
N ARG A 193 42.92 -13.16 42.79
CA ARG A 193 43.75 -13.96 43.72
C ARG A 193 43.26 -13.74 45.16
N ASP A 194 43.31 -14.84 45.90
CA ASP A 194 43.21 -14.96 47.37
C ASP A 194 41.83 -15.14 48.00
N LEU A 195 41.26 -16.32 47.77
CA LEU A 195 40.63 -17.10 48.85
C LEU A 195 41.18 -18.54 48.83
N ARG A 196 42.43 -18.69 49.27
CA ARG A 196 42.88 -19.89 49.98
C ARG A 196 43.06 -19.49 51.44
N ARG A 197 42.14 -19.88 52.29
CA ARG A 197 42.36 -20.44 53.63
C ARG A 197 41.08 -21.05 54.14
#